data_AF-A0A7L4KA11-F1
#
_entry.id   AF-A0A7L4KA11-F1
#
_cell.length_a   1.000
_cell.length_b   1.000
_cell.length_c   1.000
_cell.angle_alpha   90.00
_cell.angle_beta   90.00
_cell.angle_gamma   90.00
#
_symmetry.space_group_name_H-M   'P 1'
#
loop_
_entity.id
_entity.type
_entity.pdbx_description
1 polymer ?
#
loop_
_entity_poly.entity_id
_entity_poly.type
_entity_poly.pdbx_seq_one_letter_code
_entity_poly.pdbx_strand_id
1 'polypeptide(L)' 'FTEMMSLDISDSTQIYAAFLVYLDLLEGKNWHEVKHVGVADLQLICLHARQREQDNLEVMVPVPVHISLSHER' A
#
# COMPACT_ATOMS: atom_id res chain seq x y z
N PHE A 1 -7.64 2.37 -8.42
CA PHE A 1 -6.64 1.85 -9.37
C PHE A 1 -6.01 2.98 -10.20
N THR A 2 -6.79 3.76 -10.95
CA THR A 2 -6.27 4.90 -11.75
C THR A 2 -5.46 5.91 -10.92
N GLU A 3 -5.90 6.22 -9.70
CA GLU A 3 -5.16 7.10 -8.79
C GLU A 3 -3.79 6.52 -8.42
N MET A 4 -3.70 5.26 -8.00
CA MET A 4 -2.42 4.59 -7.74
C MET A 4 -1.53 4.50 -8.98
N MET A 5 -2.11 4.30 -10.17
CA MET A 5 -1.37 4.30 -11.44
C MET A 5 -0.84 5.68 -11.83
N SER A 6 -1.35 6.75 -11.24
CA SER A 6 -0.86 8.11 -11.45
C SER A 6 0.29 8.50 -10.51
N LEU A 7 0.66 7.62 -9.58
CA LEU A 7 1.84 7.80 -8.74
C LEU A 7 3.12 7.61 -9.56
N ASP A 8 4.20 8.28 -9.14
CA ASP A 8 5.52 8.18 -9.76
C ASP A 8 6.26 6.88 -9.35
N ILE A 9 5.64 5.75 -9.69
CA ILE A 9 6.11 4.39 -9.38
C ILE A 9 6.15 3.60 -10.69
N SER A 10 7.32 3.09 -11.05
CA SER A 10 7.53 2.37 -12.31
C SER A 10 7.21 0.88 -12.24
N ASP A 11 7.24 0.28 -11.04
CA ASP A 11 6.97 -1.15 -10.85
C ASP A 11 5.46 -1.44 -10.84
N SER A 12 4.94 -1.93 -11.95
CA SER A 12 3.54 -2.32 -12.09
C SER A 12 3.12 -3.45 -11.15
N THR A 13 4.05 -4.32 -10.75
CA THR A 13 3.80 -5.39 -9.79
C THR A 13 3.56 -4.81 -8.40
N GLN A 14 4.36 -3.83 -8.01
CA GLN A 14 4.21 -3.09 -6.77
C GLN A 14 2.83 -2.41 -6.73
N ILE A 15 2.45 -1.71 -7.81
CA ILE A 15 1.15 -1.03 -7.88
C ILE A 15 0.00 -2.03 -7.79
N TYR A 16 0.11 -3.16 -8.50
CA TYR A 16 -0.91 -4.20 -8.45
C TYR A 16 -1.02 -4.84 -7.06
N ALA A 17 0.09 -5.15 -6.40
CA ALA A 17 0.10 -5.68 -5.03
C ALA A 17 -0.54 -4.68 -4.05
N ALA A 18 -0.20 -3.40 -4.15
CA ALA A 18 -0.79 -2.36 -3.31
C ALA A 18 -2.30 -2.20 -3.54
N PHE A 19 -2.74 -2.31 -4.80
CA PHE A 19 -4.16 -2.27 -5.13
C PHE A 19 -4.94 -3.44 -4.53
N LEU A 20 -4.41 -4.66 -4.59
CA LEU A 20 -5.07 -5.83 -3.99
C LEU A 20 -5.20 -5.70 -2.46
N VAL A 21 -4.14 -5.26 -1.78
CA VAL A 21 -4.18 -5.05 -0.33
C VAL A 21 -5.14 -3.91 0.03
N TYR A 22 -5.15 -2.83 -0.73
CA TYR A 22 -6.10 -1.73 -0.53
C TYR A 22 -7.56 -2.22 -0.58
N LEU A 23 -7.91 -3.03 -1.58
CA LEU A 23 -9.26 -3.62 -1.68
C LEU A 23 -9.56 -4.59 -0.54
N ASP A 24 -8.60 -5.42 -0.13
CA ASP A 24 -8.78 -6.31 1.03
C ASP A 24 -9.06 -5.53 2.32
N LEU A 25 -8.34 -4.43 2.56
CA LEU A 25 -8.55 -3.59 3.75
C LEU A 25 -9.88 -2.84 3.67
N LEU A 26 -10.18 -2.20 2.55
CA LEU A 26 -11.36 -1.36 2.39
C LEU A 26 -12.65 -2.17 2.24
N GLU A 27 -12.67 -3.17 1.37
CA GLU A 27 -13.87 -3.93 1.03
C GLU A 27 -13.95 -5.26 1.78
N GLY A 28 -12.83 -6.00 1.84
CA GLY A 28 -12.79 -7.32 2.48
C GLY A 28 -12.92 -7.24 4.01
N LYS A 29 -12.24 -6.28 4.62
CA LYS A 29 -12.16 -6.10 6.08
C LYS A 29 -12.90 -4.87 6.60
N ASN A 30 -13.42 -4.02 5.72
CA ASN A 30 -14.19 -2.83 6.05
C ASN A 30 -13.48 -1.89 7.05
N TRP A 31 -12.20 -1.60 6.77
CA TRP A 31 -11.42 -0.66 7.57
C TRP A 31 -11.97 0.76 7.44
N HIS A 32 -11.96 1.49 8.56
CA HIS A 32 -12.50 2.85 8.62
C HIS A 32 -11.81 3.81 7.64
N GLU A 33 -10.50 3.71 7.50
CA GLU A 33 -9.72 4.55 6.60
C GLU A 33 -8.57 3.76 6.00
N VAL A 34 -8.39 3.89 4.68
CA VAL A 34 -7.25 3.35 3.93
C VAL A 34 -6.83 4.42 2.90
N LYS A 35 -5.58 4.88 2.99
CA LYS A 35 -4.98 5.84 2.07
C LYS A 35 -3.73 5.24 1.44
N HIS A 36 -3.46 5.59 0.19
CA HIS A 36 -2.25 5.16 -0.52
C HIS A 36 -1.30 6.35 -0.69
N VAL A 37 -0.01 6.12 -0.49
CA VAL A 37 1.04 7.12 -0.61
C VAL A 37 2.19 6.53 -1.43
N GLY A 38 2.55 7.19 -2.53
CA GLY A 38 3.74 6.83 -3.30
C GLY A 38 5.01 7.36 -2.63
N VAL A 39 6.04 6.53 -2.55
CA VAL A 39 7.38 6.85 -2.10
C VAL A 39 8.33 6.65 -3.27
N ALA A 40 8.44 7.69 -4.11
CA ALA A 40 9.15 7.63 -5.40
C ALA A 40 10.62 7.21 -5.25
N ASP A 41 11.32 7.72 -4.23
CA ASP A 41 12.72 7.41 -3.96
C ASP A 41 12.97 5.91 -3.73
N LEU A 42 11.98 5.19 -3.22
CA LEU A 42 12.05 3.75 -2.95
C LEU A 42 11.30 2.91 -4.00
N GLN A 43 10.60 3.55 -4.94
CA GLN A 43 9.69 2.88 -5.88
C GLN A 43 8.64 2.00 -5.15
N LEU A 44 8.14 2.48 -4.00
CA LEU A 44 7.14 1.80 -3.18
C LEU A 44 5.85 2.61 -3.04
N ILE A 45 4.74 1.92 -2.79
CA ILE A 45 3.48 2.48 -2.30
C ILE A 45 3.28 1.98 -0.88
N CYS A 46 3.05 2.91 0.04
CA CYS A 46 2.64 2.63 1.41
C CYS A 46 1.12 2.79 1.53
N LEU A 47 0.52 1.98 2.40
CA LEU A 47 -0.86 2.14 2.82
C LEU A 47 -0.88 2.68 4.24
N HIS A 48 -1.55 3.81 4.44
CA HIS A 48 -1.86 4.37 5.74
C HIS A 48 -3.29 4.00 6.09
N ALA A 49 -3.48 3.17 7.11
CA ALA A 49 -4.77 2.58 7.37
C ALA A 49 -5.07 2.52 8.88
N ARG A 50 -6.34 2.62 9.25
CA ARG A 50 -6.81 2.33 10.62
C ARG A 50 -8.12 1.55 10.55
N GLN A 51 -8.22 0.54 11.39
CA GLN A 51 -9.38 -0.35 11.38
C GLN A 51 -10.63 0.36 11.90
N ARG A 52 -10.50 1.13 12.99
CA ARG A 52 -11.56 1.95 13.58
C ARG A 52 -11.12 3.41 13.67
N GLU A 53 -12.08 4.31 13.80
CA GLU A 53 -11.83 5.76 13.89
C GLU A 53 -10.89 6.14 15.04
N GLN A 54 -10.96 5.44 16.17
CA GLN A 54 -10.16 5.74 17.37
C GLN A 54 -8.78 5.06 17.36
N ASP A 55 -8.53 4.16 16.41
CA ASP A 55 -7.27 3.44 16.34
C ASP A 55 -6.17 4.35 15.79
N ASN A 56 -4.93 4.03 16.16
CA ASN A 56 -3.76 4.70 15.59
C ASN A 56 -3.66 4.37 14.09
N LEU A 57 -3.10 5.31 13.34
CA LEU A 57 -2.79 5.09 11.93
C LEU A 57 -1.61 4.11 11.82
N GLU A 58 -1.82 3.00 11.12
CA GLU A 58 -0.80 2.01 10.80
C GLU A 58 -0.25 2.24 9.40
N VAL A 59 1.04 1.94 9.21
CA VAL A 59 1.72 2.02 7.92
C VAL A 59 2.06 0.61 7.46
N MET A 60 1.60 0.26 6.27
CA MET A 60 1.85 -1.05 5.64
C MET A 60 2.54 -0.86 4.30
N VAL A 61 3.48 -1.75 3.98
CA VAL A 61 4.11 -1.83 2.66
C VAL A 61 3.63 -3.13 2.00
N PRO A 62 2.79 -3.07 0.96
CA PRO A 62 2.39 -4.24 0.19
C PRO A 62 3.60 -4.81 -0.59
N VAL A 63 3.96 -6.06 -0.30
CA VAL A 63 5.13 -6.73 -0.91
C VAL A 63 4.65 -7.85 -1.84
N PRO A 64 5.00 -7.81 -3.15
CA PRO A 64 4.73 -8.92 -4.04
C PRO A 64 5.47 -10.18 -3.60
N VAL A 65 4.83 -11.35 -3.72
CA VAL A 65 5.35 -12.64 -3.19
C VAL A 65 6.73 -13.05 -3.72
N HIS A 66 7.12 -12.58 -4.91
CA HIS A 66 8.40 -12.92 -5.53
C HIS A 66 9.53 -11.92 -5.23
N ILE A 67 9.24 -10.86 -4.46
CA ILE A 67 10.24 -9.88 -4.04
C ILE A 67 10.89 -10.33 -2.72
N SER A 68 12.20 -10.14 -2.62
CA SER A 68 12.96 -10.40 -1.40
C SER A 68 13.05 -9.14 -0.56
N LEU A 69 12.93 -9.29 0.77
CA LEU A 69 13.15 -8.20 1.72
C LEU A 69 14.55 -8.31 2.31
N SER A 70 15.26 -7.18 2.34
CA SER A 70 16.57 -7.05 2.97
C SER A 70 16.57 -5.90 3.98
N HIS A 71 17.54 -5.91 4.89
CA HIS A 71 17.79 -4.84 5.85
C HIS A 71 18.91 -3.90 5.37
N GLU A 72 19.02 -3.69 4.06
CA GLU A 72 20.01 -2.76 3.52
C GLU A 72 19.69 -1.33 4.00
N ARG A 73 20.74 -0.60 4.39
CA ARG A 73 20.67 0.76 4.94
C ARG A 73 20.97 1.79 3.88
#